data_AF-A0A3R9NTI5-F1
#
_entry.id   AF-A0A3R9NTI5-F1
#
_cell.length_a   1.000
_cell.length_b   1.000
_cell.length_c   1.000
_cell.angle_alpha   90.00
_cell.angle_beta   90.00
_cell.angle_gamma   90.00
#
_symmetry.space_group_name_H-M   'P 1'
#
loop_
_entity.id
_entity.type
_entity.pdbx_description
1 polymer ?
#
loop_
_entity_poly.entity_id
_entity_poly.type
_entity_poly.pdbx_seq_one_letter_code
_entity_poly.pdbx_strand_id
1 'polypeptide(L)'
;MRNLFFAVLLVLAGTAAAQQLPPSPRQLYPGLFEAVQLGRVYPDNKTFVDATAKEPPADILRAYAQQKDAPGFDLKAFVAAHFTPPAPAGGQYRSQVEAGLRHHLDTLWTVLQRHPDTATPGASSLLPLPRPYIVPGGRFREVYYWDSYFTMLGLAESHRTTVIRDMVDNFAYLLDTYGFIPNGNRTYYLTRSQPPFFALMVNLLSQQEGNQQTLLRYQPQLLREYNYWMAGAETLQPGTAQDRAVRLAGGEVLNRYYDSSDQPREESYAEDVAAAKLSKQPPAQFYRNIRAAAASGWDFSTRWFGPDGQLGSIQTTDLVPVDLNCLLYYLENSIATTYQLQGNAAQATAFQTKAQNRKKAILAYCWDAKANWFVDYNFRLRQRSSQLTLAGIFPLEFGIATPPQAKLLAAGLQQNFLQPGGLATTRSRSGQQWDAPNAWAPLQYMAISGLERYGQPTLARTIATRWIELNRDVFQQTGKLMEKYNVVDTKLKAGGGEYPLQDGFGWTNGVLLNLINKYQPDKSF
;
A
#
# COMPACT_ATOMS: atom_id res chain seq x y z
N MET A 1 -35.85 5.99 51.79
CA MET A 1 -34.53 6.60 52.05
C MET A 1 -33.49 5.49 51.95
N ARG A 2 -32.91 5.27 50.76
CA ARG A 2 -31.65 5.84 50.23
C ARG A 2 -30.40 5.24 50.91
N ASN A 3 -29.44 4.85 50.05
CA ASN A 3 -28.00 4.64 50.28
C ASN A 3 -27.59 3.17 50.50
N LEU A 4 -26.54 2.60 49.89
CA LEU A 4 -25.62 3.03 48.83
C LEU A 4 -24.84 1.75 48.44
N PHE A 5 -24.92 1.26 47.20
CA PHE A 5 -23.98 0.24 46.71
C PHE A 5 -22.91 0.97 45.89
N PHE A 6 -21.70 1.08 46.45
CA PHE A 6 -20.54 1.57 45.73
C PHE A 6 -20.06 0.47 44.77
N ALA A 7 -20.32 0.64 43.48
CA ALA A 7 -19.62 -0.09 42.44
C ALA A 7 -18.27 0.61 42.17
N VAL A 8 -17.17 -0.03 42.53
CA VAL A 8 -15.83 0.42 42.18
C VAL A 8 -15.62 0.15 40.69
N LEU A 9 -15.73 1.20 39.87
CA LEU A 9 -15.22 1.20 38.50
C LEU A 9 -13.69 1.21 38.57
N LEU A 10 -13.08 0.04 38.32
CA LEU A 10 -11.66 -0.05 37.98
C LEU A 10 -11.49 0.51 36.56
N VAL A 11 -11.25 1.82 36.48
CA VAL A 11 -10.68 2.45 35.28
C VAL A 11 -9.23 1.99 35.21
N LEU A 12 -8.95 0.99 34.37
CA LEU A 12 -7.61 0.66 33.93
C LEU A 12 -7.12 1.81 33.03
N ALA A 13 -6.70 2.91 33.66
CA ALA A 13 -5.84 3.90 33.02
C ALA A 13 -4.44 3.29 32.93
N GLY A 14 -4.24 2.40 31.97
CA GLY A 14 -2.91 2.00 31.54
C GLY A 14 -2.26 3.22 30.91
N THR A 15 -1.38 3.90 31.64
CA THR A 15 -0.39 4.79 31.04
C THR A 15 0.52 3.93 30.17
N ALA A 16 0.13 3.72 28.92
CA ALA A 16 1.02 3.16 27.91
C ALA A 16 2.19 4.13 27.81
N ALA A 17 3.35 3.74 28.36
CA ALA A 17 4.60 4.38 27.98
C ALA A 17 4.66 4.29 26.45
N ALA A 18 4.71 5.44 25.77
CA ALA A 18 4.79 5.48 24.32
C ALA A 18 6.03 4.67 23.94
N GLN A 19 5.84 3.51 23.31
CA GLN A 19 6.93 2.67 22.87
C GLN A 19 7.77 3.50 21.91
N GLN A 20 9.01 3.81 22.29
CA GLN A 20 9.89 4.62 21.48
C GLN A 20 10.18 3.86 20.19
N LEU A 21 9.75 4.42 19.05
CA LEU A 21 9.97 3.80 17.75
C LEU A 21 11.49 3.67 17.50
N PRO A 22 11.96 2.56 16.91
CA PRO A 22 13.36 2.41 16.56
C PRO A 22 13.78 3.53 15.58
N PRO A 23 14.99 4.09 15.74
CA PRO A 23 15.44 5.20 14.91
C PRO A 23 15.64 4.77 13.45
N SER A 24 15.35 5.69 12.53
CA SER A 24 15.60 5.50 11.10
C SER A 24 17.10 5.68 10.76
N PRO A 25 17.58 5.20 9.60
CA PRO A 25 18.95 5.44 9.14
C PRO A 25 19.37 6.92 9.19
N ARG A 26 18.49 7.85 8.80
CA ARG A 26 18.80 9.28 8.89
C ARG A 26 19.00 9.75 10.33
N GLN A 27 18.19 9.25 11.27
CA GLN A 27 18.34 9.57 12.70
C GLN A 27 19.60 8.93 13.31
N LEU A 28 20.00 7.76 12.83
CA LEU A 28 21.20 7.06 13.27
C LEU A 28 22.50 7.66 12.73
N TYR A 29 22.46 8.26 11.54
CA TYR A 29 23.66 8.74 10.84
C TYR A 29 23.54 10.20 10.36
N PRO A 30 23.21 11.18 11.22
CA PRO A 30 23.05 12.58 10.81
C PRO A 30 24.32 13.11 10.11
N GLY A 31 24.14 13.78 8.96
CA GLY A 31 25.22 14.33 8.15
C GLY A 31 25.87 13.29 7.23
N LEU A 32 26.24 12.12 7.76
CA LEU A 32 26.74 11.01 6.94
C LEU A 32 25.65 10.52 5.98
N PHE A 33 24.43 10.32 6.47
CA PHE A 33 23.29 9.88 5.66
C PHE A 33 23.05 10.80 4.47
N GLU A 34 22.93 12.11 4.70
CA GLU A 34 22.72 13.09 3.62
C GLU A 34 23.87 13.07 2.62
N ALA A 35 25.13 13.01 3.09
CA ALA A 35 26.29 12.94 2.22
C ALA A 35 26.27 11.69 1.33
N VAL A 36 25.89 10.54 1.88
CA VAL A 36 25.81 9.27 1.13
C VAL A 36 24.71 9.31 0.08
N GLN A 37 23.51 9.78 0.46
CA GLN A 37 22.36 9.83 -0.43
C GLN A 37 22.52 10.85 -1.56
N LEU A 38 22.92 12.08 -1.23
CA LEU A 38 23.12 13.16 -2.20
C LEU A 38 24.39 12.95 -3.03
N GLY A 39 25.42 12.34 -2.46
CA GLY A 39 26.66 11.96 -3.14
C GLY A 39 26.51 10.75 -4.07
N ARG A 40 25.32 10.12 -4.13
CA ARG A 40 25.03 8.96 -4.98
C ARG A 40 26.08 7.85 -4.84
N VAL A 41 26.45 7.53 -3.60
CA VAL A 41 27.37 6.41 -3.29
C VAL A 41 26.87 5.13 -3.93
N TYR A 42 25.55 4.91 -3.87
CA TYR A 42 24.84 3.89 -4.62
C TYR A 42 23.90 4.53 -5.66
N PRO A 43 23.63 3.85 -6.80
CA PRO A 43 22.70 4.36 -7.82
C PRO A 43 21.25 4.53 -7.31
N ASP A 44 20.79 3.60 -6.47
CA ASP A 44 19.47 3.62 -5.82
C ASP A 44 19.65 4.01 -4.34
N ASN A 45 19.01 5.10 -3.90
CA ASN A 45 19.04 5.58 -2.51
C ASN A 45 18.49 4.55 -1.52
N LYS A 46 17.65 3.60 -1.95
CA LYS A 46 17.19 2.50 -1.09
C LYS A 46 18.32 1.55 -0.68
N THR A 47 19.42 1.50 -1.44
CA THR A 47 20.56 0.61 -1.12
C THR A 47 21.20 0.95 0.22
N PHE A 48 21.38 2.24 0.53
CA PHE A 48 22.05 2.64 1.77
C PHE A 48 21.15 2.50 2.99
N VAL A 49 19.86 2.87 2.89
CA VAL A 49 18.92 2.69 3.99
C VAL A 49 18.67 1.23 4.33
N ASP A 50 18.96 0.31 3.40
CA ASP A 50 18.86 -1.13 3.60
C ASP A 50 20.20 -1.78 3.99
N ALA A 51 21.30 -1.02 4.02
CA ALA A 51 22.61 -1.54 4.37
C ALA A 51 22.70 -1.87 5.87
N THR A 52 23.43 -2.93 6.19
CA THR A 52 23.69 -3.32 7.58
C THR A 52 24.99 -2.68 8.05
N ALA A 53 24.93 -1.95 9.16
CA ALA A 53 26.13 -1.41 9.80
C ALA A 53 26.99 -2.54 10.37
N LYS A 54 28.31 -2.47 10.18
CA LYS A 54 29.26 -3.46 10.71
C LYS A 54 29.68 -3.17 12.16
N GLU A 55 29.38 -1.96 12.62
CA GLU A 55 29.79 -1.41 13.91
C GLU A 55 28.63 -0.58 14.51
N PRO A 56 28.65 -0.27 15.82
CA PRO A 56 27.65 0.61 16.42
C PRO A 56 27.58 1.99 15.73
N PRO A 57 26.38 2.56 15.52
CA PRO A 57 26.23 3.84 14.81
C PRO A 57 27.09 4.99 15.35
N ALA A 58 27.25 5.06 16.68
CA ALA A 58 28.05 6.09 17.34
C ALA A 58 29.55 6.01 16.98
N ASP A 59 30.08 4.80 16.76
CA ASP A 59 31.48 4.61 16.40
C ASP A 59 31.72 4.97 14.93
N ILE A 60 30.80 4.60 14.04
CA ILE A 60 30.83 5.00 12.63
C ILE A 60 30.79 6.54 12.50
N LEU A 61 29.91 7.21 13.25
CA LEU A 61 29.84 8.67 13.23
C LEU A 61 31.10 9.34 13.78
N ARG A 62 31.73 8.76 14.81
CA ARG A 62 33.00 9.26 15.34
C ARG A 62 34.10 9.12 14.28
N ALA A 63 34.18 7.98 13.60
CA ALA A 63 35.12 7.76 12.51
C ALA A 63 34.87 8.74 11.34
N TYR A 64 33.61 8.94 10.96
CA TYR A 64 33.24 9.88 9.90
C TYR A 64 33.66 11.31 10.25
N ALA A 65 33.38 11.77 11.48
CA ALA A 65 33.73 13.11 11.93
C ALA A 65 35.25 13.36 11.92
N GLN A 66 36.06 12.33 12.22
CA GLN A 66 37.52 12.41 12.20
C GLN A 66 38.11 12.41 10.77
N GLN A 67 37.44 11.77 9.81
CA GLN A 67 38.00 11.52 8.48
C GLN A 67 37.44 12.44 7.39
N LYS A 68 36.20 12.92 7.51
CA LYS A 68 35.47 13.59 6.42
C LYS A 68 36.14 14.85 5.86
N ASP A 69 36.94 15.54 6.67
CA ASP A 69 37.64 16.79 6.29
C ASP A 69 39.12 16.55 5.94
N ALA A 70 39.61 15.31 6.01
CA ALA A 70 40.98 14.97 5.69
C ALA A 70 41.23 15.03 4.17
N PRO A 71 42.40 15.51 3.71
CA PRO A 71 42.78 15.45 2.30
C PRO A 71 42.72 14.02 1.76
N GLY A 72 42.01 13.81 0.65
CA GLY A 72 41.86 12.50 0.02
C GLY A 72 40.77 11.60 0.61
N PHE A 73 39.90 12.10 1.50
CA PHE A 73 38.74 11.36 1.98
C PHE A 73 37.84 10.89 0.82
N ASP A 74 37.56 9.58 0.78
CA ASP A 74 36.64 8.96 -0.18
C ASP A 74 35.42 8.41 0.57
N LEU A 75 34.27 9.06 0.36
CA LEU A 75 33.00 8.66 0.97
C LEU A 75 32.57 7.24 0.58
N LYS A 76 32.83 6.80 -0.66
CA LYS A 76 32.46 5.44 -1.11
C LYS A 76 33.30 4.40 -0.39
N ALA A 77 34.61 4.64 -0.27
CA ALA A 77 35.51 3.77 0.48
C ALA A 77 35.13 3.70 1.97
N PHE A 78 34.80 4.86 2.57
CA PHE A 78 34.32 4.93 3.96
C PHE A 78 33.03 4.10 4.15
N VAL A 79 32.04 4.28 3.28
CA VAL A 79 30.79 3.50 3.37
C VAL A 79 31.04 2.01 3.19
N ALA A 80 31.87 1.60 2.24
CA ALA A 80 32.21 0.19 2.04
C ALA A 80 32.95 -0.42 3.23
N ALA A 81 33.74 0.38 3.97
CA ALA A 81 34.41 -0.05 5.19
C ALA A 81 33.41 -0.33 6.32
N HIS A 82 32.45 0.56 6.56
CA HIS A 82 31.56 0.52 7.74
C HIS A 82 30.18 -0.13 7.51
N PHE A 83 29.77 -0.33 6.26
CA PHE A 83 28.45 -0.88 5.93
C PHE A 83 28.54 -2.06 4.96
N THR A 84 27.63 -3.01 5.12
CA THR A 84 27.41 -4.12 4.19
C THR A 84 26.15 -3.81 3.39
N PRO A 85 26.25 -3.49 2.09
CA PRO A 85 25.07 -3.27 1.26
C PRO A 85 24.27 -4.58 1.12
N PRO A 86 22.96 -4.49 0.92
CA PRO A 86 22.13 -5.67 0.80
C PRO A 86 22.40 -6.39 -0.54
N ALA A 87 22.37 -7.72 -0.56
CA ALA A 87 22.74 -8.52 -1.73
C ALA A 87 22.01 -8.09 -3.04
N PRO A 88 22.63 -8.18 -4.23
CA PRO A 88 21.99 -7.73 -5.47
C PRO A 88 20.60 -8.35 -5.71
N ALA A 89 19.66 -7.53 -6.17
CA ALA A 89 18.33 -8.00 -6.56
C ALA A 89 18.44 -8.96 -7.77
N GLY A 90 17.80 -10.13 -7.71
CA GLY A 90 17.66 -11.06 -8.86
C GLY A 90 18.74 -12.13 -9.03
N GLY A 91 19.56 -12.41 -8.00
CA GLY A 91 20.77 -13.23 -8.14
C GLY A 91 20.63 -14.76 -8.19
N GLN A 92 19.49 -15.38 -7.86
CA GLN A 92 19.47 -16.84 -7.64
C GLN A 92 18.42 -17.64 -8.43
N TYR A 93 17.33 -17.05 -8.89
CA TYR A 93 16.29 -17.80 -9.60
C TYR A 93 16.21 -17.42 -11.08
N ARG A 94 16.24 -18.44 -11.94
CA ARG A 94 15.94 -18.35 -13.37
C ARG A 94 14.77 -19.27 -13.68
N SER A 95 13.75 -18.74 -14.34
CA SER A 95 12.58 -19.50 -14.72
C SER A 95 12.91 -20.52 -15.82
N GLN A 96 12.29 -21.70 -15.74
CA GLN A 96 12.25 -22.67 -16.83
C GLN A 96 11.02 -22.36 -17.68
N VAL A 97 11.19 -21.59 -18.76
CA VAL A 97 10.06 -21.10 -19.58
C VAL A 97 9.32 -22.27 -20.24
N GLU A 98 10.05 -23.30 -20.64
CA GLU A 98 9.56 -24.55 -21.20
C GLU A 98 8.66 -25.34 -20.23
N ALA A 99 8.81 -25.16 -18.92
CA ALA A 99 7.96 -25.79 -17.92
C ALA A 99 6.59 -25.08 -17.75
N GLY A 100 6.40 -23.93 -18.41
CA GLY A 100 5.14 -23.20 -18.46
C GLY A 100 4.95 -22.16 -17.35
N LEU A 101 3.94 -21.31 -17.54
CA LEU A 101 3.64 -20.19 -16.64
C LEU A 101 3.15 -20.69 -15.28
N ARG A 102 2.36 -21.77 -15.24
CA ARG A 102 1.89 -22.34 -13.98
C ARG A 102 3.04 -22.82 -13.09
N HIS A 103 4.01 -23.53 -13.69
CA HIS A 103 5.21 -23.98 -12.97
C HIS A 103 6.00 -22.82 -12.37
N HIS A 104 6.15 -21.73 -13.13
CA HIS A 104 6.80 -20.51 -12.65
C HIS A 104 6.08 -19.90 -11.44
N LEU A 105 4.76 -19.73 -11.52
CA LEU A 105 3.94 -19.18 -10.44
C LEU A 105 4.04 -20.00 -9.15
N ASP A 106 3.95 -21.33 -9.24
CA ASP A 106 4.02 -22.23 -8.08
C ASP A 106 5.42 -22.24 -7.43
N THR A 107 6.46 -22.04 -8.24
CA THR A 107 7.86 -21.98 -7.77
C THR A 107 8.18 -20.65 -7.08
N LEU A 108 7.64 -19.54 -7.58
CA LEU A 108 7.97 -18.21 -7.06
C LEU A 108 7.53 -17.98 -5.62
N TRP A 109 6.51 -18.69 -5.13
CA TRP A 109 6.15 -18.64 -3.71
C TRP A 109 7.29 -19.05 -2.79
N THR A 110 8.11 -20.03 -3.21
CA THR A 110 9.29 -20.45 -2.45
C THR A 110 10.43 -19.44 -2.58
N VAL A 111 10.65 -18.88 -3.79
CA VAL A 111 11.72 -17.92 -4.07
C VAL A 111 11.51 -16.58 -3.35
N LEU A 112 10.27 -16.13 -3.29
CA LEU A 112 9.87 -14.86 -2.67
C LEU A 112 9.67 -14.98 -1.16
N GLN A 113 9.68 -16.19 -0.61
CA GLN A 113 9.57 -16.38 0.83
C GLN A 113 10.84 -15.94 1.55
N ARG A 114 10.66 -15.33 2.72
CA ARG A 114 11.70 -15.00 3.68
C ARG A 114 11.42 -15.74 4.97
N HIS A 115 12.50 -16.11 5.65
CA HIS A 115 12.42 -16.68 6.99
C HIS A 115 12.09 -15.59 8.01
N PRO A 116 11.62 -15.97 9.21
CA PRO A 116 11.49 -15.03 10.32
C PRO A 116 12.81 -14.28 10.53
N ASP A 117 12.69 -12.98 10.80
CA ASP A 117 13.85 -12.11 10.97
C ASP A 117 14.34 -12.14 12.43
N THR A 118 15.64 -11.99 12.63
CA THR A 118 16.21 -11.73 13.94
C THR A 118 16.43 -10.23 14.15
N ALA A 119 16.10 -9.74 15.34
CA ALA A 119 16.33 -8.34 15.68
C ALA A 119 17.83 -8.03 15.63
N THR A 120 18.21 -7.01 14.85
CA THR A 120 19.58 -6.45 14.84
C THR A 120 19.52 -4.95 15.13
N PRO A 121 19.17 -4.56 16.38
CA PRO A 121 18.87 -3.16 16.72
C PRO A 121 20.03 -2.21 16.37
N GLY A 122 19.73 -1.12 15.68
CA GLY A 122 20.72 -0.11 15.28
C GLY A 122 21.63 -0.51 14.12
N ALA A 123 21.73 -1.81 13.79
CA ALA A 123 22.55 -2.29 12.69
C ALA A 123 21.77 -2.38 11.37
N SER A 124 20.50 -2.79 11.40
CA SER A 124 19.63 -2.90 10.23
C SER A 124 18.40 -2.02 10.37
N SER A 125 17.90 -1.50 9.24
CA SER A 125 16.59 -0.86 9.18
C SER A 125 15.44 -1.86 9.11
N LEU A 126 15.70 -3.16 8.85
CA LEU A 126 14.65 -4.19 8.78
C LEU A 126 14.06 -4.44 10.16
N LEU A 127 12.75 -4.28 10.28
CA LEU A 127 12.00 -4.56 11.50
C LEU A 127 11.68 -6.06 11.54
N PRO A 128 11.99 -6.76 12.64
CA PRO A 128 11.87 -8.20 12.66
C PRO A 128 10.41 -8.66 12.61
N LEU A 129 10.13 -9.71 11.84
CA LEU A 129 8.84 -10.40 11.83
C LEU A 129 8.96 -11.82 12.41
N PRO A 130 8.03 -12.24 13.28
CA PRO A 130 8.11 -13.52 13.99
C PRO A 130 7.81 -14.75 13.13
N ARG A 131 7.18 -14.58 11.96
CA ARG A 131 6.79 -15.68 11.05
C ARG A 131 7.39 -15.49 9.66
N PRO A 132 7.49 -16.55 8.84
CA PRO A 132 7.83 -16.42 7.43
C PRO A 132 6.87 -15.47 6.69
N TYR A 133 7.34 -14.81 5.65
CA TYR A 133 6.52 -13.90 4.83
C TYR A 133 6.97 -13.91 3.37
N ILE A 134 6.10 -13.44 2.47
CA ILE A 134 6.41 -13.26 1.05
C ILE A 134 6.75 -11.79 0.80
N VAL A 135 7.85 -11.53 0.07
CA VAL A 135 8.19 -10.18 -0.40
C VAL A 135 7.76 -9.98 -1.86
N PRO A 136 7.56 -8.74 -2.33
CA PRO A 136 7.15 -8.52 -3.71
C PRO A 136 8.17 -9.02 -4.75
N GLY A 137 9.45 -8.72 -4.58
CA GLY A 137 10.52 -9.09 -5.52
C GLY A 137 11.42 -7.92 -5.91
N GLY A 138 12.61 -8.21 -6.46
CA GLY A 138 13.57 -7.20 -6.89
C GLY A 138 14.16 -6.37 -5.73
N ARG A 139 14.09 -5.04 -5.82
CA ARG A 139 14.52 -4.09 -4.77
C ARG A 139 13.66 -4.14 -3.51
N PHE A 140 12.43 -4.67 -3.61
CA PHE A 140 11.49 -4.79 -2.51
C PHE A 140 11.78 -6.08 -1.73
N ARG A 141 12.56 -5.94 -0.66
CA ARG A 141 13.18 -7.03 0.11
C ARG A 141 12.57 -7.19 1.51
N GLU A 142 11.51 -6.46 1.76
CA GLU A 142 10.72 -6.41 2.97
C GLU A 142 9.26 -6.72 2.60
N VAL A 143 8.43 -7.08 3.59
CA VAL A 143 6.99 -7.20 3.35
C VAL A 143 6.42 -5.81 3.04
N TYR A 144 5.50 -5.73 2.08
CA TYR A 144 4.70 -4.53 1.82
C TYR A 144 3.25 -4.83 2.16
N TYR A 145 2.57 -3.85 2.75
CA TYR A 145 1.27 -4.07 3.35
C TYR A 145 0.21 -4.48 2.32
N TRP A 146 -0.20 -3.60 1.41
CA TRP A 146 -1.31 -3.93 0.51
C TRP A 146 -0.94 -4.97 -0.57
N ASP A 147 0.32 -5.02 -1.03
CA ASP A 147 0.86 -6.03 -1.94
C ASP A 147 0.60 -7.45 -1.43
N SER A 148 0.70 -7.62 -0.11
CA SER A 148 0.54 -8.91 0.54
C SER A 148 -0.86 -9.48 0.38
N TYR A 149 -1.91 -8.66 0.33
CA TYR A 149 -3.26 -9.16 0.11
C TYR A 149 -3.39 -9.80 -1.26
N PHE A 150 -2.92 -9.11 -2.31
CA PHE A 150 -2.97 -9.62 -3.67
C PHE A 150 -2.06 -10.82 -3.88
N THR A 151 -0.94 -10.88 -3.15
CA THR A 151 -0.07 -12.06 -3.08
C THR A 151 -0.79 -13.24 -2.42
N MET A 152 -1.52 -13.00 -1.33
CA MET A 152 -2.28 -14.03 -0.60
C MET A 152 -3.41 -14.62 -1.44
N LEU A 153 -3.98 -13.88 -2.40
CA LEU A 153 -4.92 -14.45 -3.38
C LEU A 153 -4.29 -15.63 -4.13
N GLY A 154 -3.05 -15.48 -4.60
CA GLY A 154 -2.32 -16.58 -5.25
C GLY A 154 -1.97 -17.72 -4.29
N LEU A 155 -1.57 -17.40 -3.06
CA LEU A 155 -1.30 -18.42 -2.05
C LEU A 155 -2.56 -19.26 -1.75
N ALA A 156 -3.74 -18.65 -1.79
CA ALA A 156 -5.01 -19.35 -1.59
C ALA A 156 -5.29 -20.32 -2.74
N GLU A 157 -5.06 -19.90 -3.98
CA GLU A 157 -5.16 -20.75 -5.18
C GLU A 157 -4.14 -21.90 -5.19
N SER A 158 -2.96 -21.71 -4.59
CA SER A 158 -1.95 -22.76 -4.40
C SER A 158 -2.13 -23.53 -3.08
N HIS A 159 -3.25 -23.35 -2.35
CA HIS A 159 -3.56 -24.02 -1.09
C HIS A 159 -2.50 -23.86 0.02
N ARG A 160 -1.78 -22.72 0.03
CA ARG A 160 -0.73 -22.40 1.02
C ARG A 160 -1.30 -21.67 2.24
N THR A 161 -2.37 -22.20 2.84
CA THR A 161 -3.09 -21.57 3.97
C THR A 161 -2.19 -21.27 5.18
N THR A 162 -1.19 -22.11 5.46
CA THR A 162 -0.22 -21.84 6.55
C THR A 162 0.59 -20.57 6.30
N VAL A 163 1.00 -20.30 5.05
CA VAL A 163 1.74 -19.08 4.71
C VAL A 163 0.83 -17.84 4.82
N ILE A 164 -0.43 -17.96 4.40
CA ILE A 164 -1.45 -16.92 4.59
C ILE A 164 -1.59 -16.61 6.09
N ARG A 165 -1.71 -17.64 6.94
CA ARG A 165 -1.79 -17.51 8.40
C ARG A 165 -0.57 -16.80 8.99
N ASP A 166 0.63 -17.20 8.58
CA ASP A 166 1.89 -16.59 9.01
C ASP A 166 1.96 -15.09 8.65
N MET A 167 1.54 -14.71 7.44
CA MET A 167 1.50 -13.31 7.02
C MET A 167 0.47 -12.49 7.82
N VAL A 168 -0.73 -13.03 8.10
CA VAL A 168 -1.72 -12.33 8.94
C VAL A 168 -1.23 -12.19 10.37
N ASP A 169 -0.59 -13.22 10.94
CA ASP A 169 0.03 -13.15 12.27
C ASP A 169 1.16 -12.10 12.31
N ASN A 170 1.96 -11.95 11.25
CA ASN A 170 2.96 -10.90 11.15
C ASN A 170 2.35 -9.48 11.12
N PHE A 171 1.28 -9.27 10.36
CA PHE A 171 0.58 -7.98 10.34
C PHE A 171 -0.10 -7.66 11.67
N ALA A 172 -0.67 -8.68 12.34
CA ALA A 172 -1.17 -8.55 13.69
C ALA A 172 -0.05 -8.14 14.67
N TYR A 173 1.12 -8.77 14.57
CA TYR A 173 2.31 -8.41 15.35
C TYR A 173 2.74 -6.95 15.12
N LEU A 174 2.74 -6.46 13.87
CA LEU A 174 3.05 -5.06 13.56
C LEU A 174 2.03 -4.10 14.20
N LEU A 175 0.74 -4.44 14.17
CA LEU A 175 -0.30 -3.68 14.87
C LEU A 175 -0.07 -3.65 16.37
N ASP A 176 0.23 -4.80 16.99
CA ASP A 176 0.54 -4.92 18.42
C ASP A 176 1.79 -4.12 18.82
N THR A 177 2.80 -4.06 17.94
CA THR A 177 4.10 -3.46 18.25
C THR A 177 4.15 -1.96 17.97
N TYR A 178 3.57 -1.50 16.86
CA TYR A 178 3.73 -0.12 16.37
C TYR A 178 2.42 0.68 16.35
N GLY A 179 1.29 0.04 16.65
CA GLY A 179 -0.03 0.68 16.61
C GLY A 179 -0.69 0.72 15.23
N PHE A 180 0.06 0.38 14.17
CA PHE A 180 -0.40 0.34 12.78
C PHE A 180 0.51 -0.58 11.97
N ILE A 181 0.07 -0.93 10.75
CA ILE A 181 0.91 -1.66 9.80
C ILE A 181 1.70 -0.63 8.98
N PRO A 182 3.03 -0.53 9.10
CA PRO A 182 3.83 0.36 8.28
C PRO A 182 3.79 -0.04 6.80
N ASN A 183 4.12 0.90 5.91
CA ASN A 183 4.19 0.67 4.45
C ASN A 183 4.92 -0.64 4.11
N GLY A 184 6.07 -0.86 4.74
CA GLY A 184 6.72 -2.16 4.87
C GLY A 184 7.47 -2.28 6.19
N ASN A 185 8.04 -3.45 6.51
CA ASN A 185 8.73 -3.68 7.79
C ASN A 185 10.14 -3.06 7.84
N ARG A 186 10.25 -1.73 7.64
CA ARG A 186 11.49 -0.96 7.75
C ARG A 186 11.32 0.24 8.70
N THR A 187 12.37 0.62 9.43
CA THR A 187 12.33 1.74 10.38
C THR A 187 11.93 3.06 9.70
N TYR A 188 12.42 3.33 8.49
CA TYR A 188 12.06 4.52 7.71
C TYR A 188 10.59 4.53 7.21
N TYR A 189 9.86 3.43 7.36
CA TYR A 189 8.42 3.33 7.10
C TYR A 189 7.54 3.47 8.34
N LEU A 190 8.10 3.58 9.56
CA LEU A 190 7.34 3.80 10.81
C LEU A 190 6.71 5.20 10.94
N THR A 191 6.59 5.91 9.83
CA THR A 191 5.93 7.22 9.73
C THR A 191 4.65 7.17 8.91
N ARG A 192 4.40 6.08 8.16
CA ARG A 192 3.21 5.91 7.33
C ARG A 192 2.78 4.45 7.18
N SER A 193 1.49 4.26 6.96
CA SER A 193 0.93 2.97 6.55
C SER A 193 0.91 2.84 5.01
N GLN A 194 0.02 2.00 4.52
CA GLN A 194 -0.36 1.77 3.13
C GLN A 194 -1.90 1.57 3.08
N PRO A 195 -2.54 1.36 1.91
CA PRO A 195 -3.97 1.05 1.85
C PRO A 195 -4.37 -0.09 2.82
N PRO A 196 -5.42 0.06 3.66
CA PRO A 196 -5.67 -0.86 4.77
C PRO A 196 -6.41 -2.14 4.36
N PHE A 197 -5.64 -3.15 3.96
CA PHE A 197 -6.14 -4.44 3.48
C PHE A 197 -6.20 -5.55 4.54
N PHE A 198 -5.78 -5.31 5.79
CA PHE A 198 -5.72 -6.34 6.83
C PHE A 198 -7.08 -6.97 7.12
N ALA A 199 -8.17 -6.20 7.10
CA ALA A 199 -9.53 -6.76 7.18
C ALA A 199 -9.83 -7.77 6.05
N LEU A 200 -9.42 -7.48 4.81
CA LEU A 200 -9.59 -8.39 3.69
C LEU A 200 -8.70 -9.64 3.83
N MET A 201 -7.47 -9.47 4.34
CA MET A 201 -6.54 -10.57 4.63
C MET A 201 -7.10 -11.53 5.69
N VAL A 202 -7.63 -10.99 6.79
CA VAL A 202 -8.28 -11.77 7.86
C VAL A 202 -9.49 -12.52 7.33
N ASN A 203 -10.31 -11.87 6.50
CA ASN A 203 -11.47 -12.52 5.87
C ASN A 203 -11.04 -13.63 4.89
N LEU A 204 -10.04 -13.40 4.05
CA LEU A 204 -9.48 -14.42 3.15
C LEU A 204 -9.00 -15.64 3.93
N LEU A 205 -8.23 -15.44 5.01
CA LEU A 205 -7.74 -16.52 5.86
C LEU A 205 -8.88 -17.29 6.53
N SER A 206 -9.90 -16.59 7.04
CA SER A 206 -11.09 -17.23 7.62
C SER A 206 -11.82 -18.12 6.61
N GLN A 207 -11.91 -17.70 5.34
CA GLN A 207 -12.49 -18.49 4.25
C GLN A 207 -11.63 -19.72 3.94
N GLN A 208 -10.30 -19.56 3.85
CA GLN A 208 -9.38 -20.66 3.54
C GLN A 208 -9.36 -21.75 4.62
N GLU A 209 -9.69 -21.41 5.85
CA GLU A 209 -9.78 -22.38 6.95
C GLU A 209 -11.20 -22.90 7.19
N GLY A 210 -12.20 -22.32 6.55
CA GLY A 210 -13.61 -22.64 6.83
C GLY A 210 -14.03 -22.32 8.27
N ASN A 211 -13.35 -21.36 8.93
CA ASN A 211 -13.56 -21.08 10.35
C ASN A 211 -13.76 -19.59 10.63
N GLN A 212 -14.99 -19.20 10.99
CA GLN A 212 -15.33 -17.81 11.33
C GLN A 212 -14.72 -17.33 12.65
N GLN A 213 -14.26 -18.24 13.53
CA GLN A 213 -13.54 -17.87 14.76
C GLN A 213 -12.22 -17.16 14.46
N THR A 214 -11.66 -17.33 13.26
CA THR A 214 -10.50 -16.58 12.79
C THR A 214 -10.75 -15.08 12.76
N LEU A 215 -11.99 -14.63 12.45
CA LEU A 215 -12.35 -13.22 12.51
C LEU A 215 -12.28 -12.69 13.95
N LEU A 216 -12.72 -13.49 14.93
CA LEU A 216 -12.67 -13.11 16.35
C LEU A 216 -11.25 -13.05 16.88
N ARG A 217 -10.38 -13.98 16.46
CA ARG A 217 -8.97 -14.01 16.85
C ARG A 217 -8.25 -12.69 16.56
N TYR A 218 -8.57 -12.03 15.44
CA TYR A 218 -7.92 -10.78 15.02
C TYR A 218 -8.76 -9.52 15.27
N GLN A 219 -9.91 -9.63 15.93
CA GLN A 219 -10.72 -8.46 16.28
C GLN A 219 -9.92 -7.37 17.01
N PRO A 220 -9.05 -7.67 18.00
CA PRO A 220 -8.28 -6.64 18.68
C PRO A 220 -7.41 -5.81 17.72
N GLN A 221 -6.78 -6.47 16.74
CA GLN A 221 -5.92 -5.83 15.75
C GLN A 221 -6.73 -5.06 14.70
N LEU A 222 -7.91 -5.54 14.29
CA LEU A 222 -8.84 -4.77 13.44
C LEU A 222 -9.27 -3.47 14.12
N LEU A 223 -9.62 -3.52 15.41
CA LEU A 223 -9.96 -2.33 16.20
C LEU A 223 -8.76 -1.38 16.33
N ARG A 224 -7.55 -1.91 16.52
CA ARG A 224 -6.35 -1.08 16.61
C ARG A 224 -6.04 -0.36 15.30
N GLU A 225 -6.15 -1.06 14.16
CA GLU A 225 -6.01 -0.42 12.86
C GLU A 225 -7.07 0.67 12.65
N TYR A 226 -8.33 0.39 13.00
CA TYR A 226 -9.40 1.39 12.92
C TYR A 226 -9.06 2.65 13.74
N ASN A 227 -8.58 2.47 14.96
CA ASN A 227 -8.18 3.58 15.83
C ASN A 227 -7.00 4.39 15.25
N TYR A 228 -6.05 3.76 14.57
CA TYR A 228 -4.97 4.46 13.87
C TYR A 228 -5.51 5.40 12.77
N TRP A 229 -6.42 4.89 11.94
CA TRP A 229 -7.02 5.68 10.85
C TRP A 229 -7.91 6.80 11.39
N MET A 230 -8.66 6.54 12.48
CA MET A 230 -9.60 7.48 13.07
C MET A 230 -8.99 8.40 14.14
N ALA A 231 -7.69 8.30 14.41
CA ALA A 231 -7.01 9.10 15.42
C ALA A 231 -7.27 10.61 15.22
N GLY A 232 -7.78 11.26 16.28
CA GLY A 232 -8.14 12.68 16.29
C GLY A 232 -9.51 13.03 15.69
N ALA A 233 -10.24 12.08 15.09
CA ALA A 233 -11.50 12.38 14.41
C ALA A 233 -12.58 13.00 15.32
N GLU A 234 -12.64 12.60 16.59
CA GLU A 234 -13.70 13.00 17.53
C GLU A 234 -13.67 14.50 17.86
N THR A 235 -12.50 15.11 17.87
CA THR A 235 -12.29 16.53 18.24
C THR A 235 -12.18 17.47 17.03
N LEU A 236 -12.16 16.91 15.81
CA LEU A 236 -12.04 17.69 14.58
C LEU A 236 -13.23 18.64 14.38
N GLN A 237 -12.93 19.87 13.96
CA GLN A 237 -13.94 20.84 13.55
C GLN A 237 -14.35 20.60 12.09
N PRO A 238 -15.60 20.90 11.68
CA PRO A 238 -16.02 20.77 10.29
C PRO A 238 -15.13 21.54 9.30
N GLY A 239 -14.80 20.93 8.17
CA GLY A 239 -13.90 21.49 7.15
C GLY A 239 -12.40 21.40 7.48
N THR A 240 -12.03 20.69 8.55
CA THR A 240 -10.63 20.53 8.98
C THR A 240 -10.19 19.07 8.94
N ALA A 241 -8.87 18.87 9.01
CA ALA A 241 -8.25 17.56 9.03
C ALA A 241 -7.12 17.53 10.05
N GLN A 242 -6.92 16.38 10.67
CA GLN A 242 -5.81 16.09 11.57
C GLN A 242 -5.30 14.72 11.20
N ASP A 243 -4.02 14.65 10.85
CA ASP A 243 -3.37 13.47 10.30
C ASP A 243 -4.21 12.80 9.19
N ARG A 244 -4.73 11.60 9.45
CA ARG A 244 -5.48 10.74 8.51
C ARG A 244 -6.97 11.02 8.52
N ALA A 245 -7.51 11.71 9.53
CA ALA A 245 -8.93 12.00 9.66
C ALA A 245 -9.29 13.36 9.06
N VAL A 246 -10.38 13.40 8.31
CA VAL A 246 -10.95 14.61 7.71
C VAL A 246 -12.40 14.73 8.14
N ARG A 247 -12.76 15.84 8.79
CA ARG A 247 -14.17 16.18 9.02
C ARG A 247 -14.61 17.13 7.92
N LEU A 248 -15.52 16.67 7.07
CA LEU A 248 -16.07 17.44 5.97
C LEU A 248 -16.96 18.58 6.49
N ALA A 249 -17.34 19.49 5.59
CA ALA A 249 -18.13 20.67 5.95
C ALA A 249 -19.51 20.31 6.53
N GLY A 250 -20.12 19.20 6.07
CA GLY A 250 -21.38 18.66 6.62
C GLY A 250 -21.22 17.92 7.95
N GLY A 251 -20.00 17.81 8.48
CA GLY A 251 -19.70 17.11 9.73
C GLY A 251 -19.41 15.63 9.57
N GLU A 252 -19.58 15.05 8.38
CA GLU A 252 -19.20 13.67 8.09
C GLU A 252 -17.69 13.49 8.22
N VAL A 253 -17.26 12.30 8.66
CA VAL A 253 -15.85 11.96 8.78
C VAL A 253 -15.47 10.97 7.68
N LEU A 254 -14.47 11.36 6.89
CA LEU A 254 -13.76 10.49 5.96
C LEU A 254 -12.26 10.56 6.28
N ASN A 255 -11.45 9.83 5.52
CA ASN A 255 -10.02 9.74 5.75
C ASN A 255 -9.21 10.14 4.51
N ARG A 256 -7.96 10.52 4.76
CA ARG A 256 -6.93 10.81 3.76
C ARG A 256 -5.65 10.03 4.05
N TYR A 257 -4.82 9.84 3.03
CA TYR A 257 -3.46 9.37 3.24
C TYR A 257 -2.61 10.48 3.87
N TYR A 258 -1.75 10.08 4.81
CA TYR A 258 -0.91 10.99 5.56
C TYR A 258 0.30 10.23 6.13
N ASP A 259 1.47 10.86 6.10
CA ASP A 259 2.69 10.40 6.75
C ASP A 259 3.00 11.36 7.91
N SER A 260 3.50 10.89 9.04
CA SER A 260 3.80 11.71 10.23
C SER A 260 5.10 12.53 10.11
N SER A 261 5.93 12.28 9.10
CA SER A 261 7.11 13.05 8.72
C SER A 261 6.84 14.01 7.56
N ASP A 262 7.49 15.17 7.60
CA ASP A 262 7.54 16.19 6.53
C ASP A 262 8.96 16.37 5.97
N GLN A 263 9.79 15.33 6.09
CA GLN A 263 11.15 15.33 5.58
C GLN A 263 11.23 14.58 4.24
N PRO A 264 12.31 14.67 3.45
CA PRO A 264 12.48 13.81 2.27
C PRO A 264 12.41 12.32 2.67
N ARG A 265 11.82 11.46 1.84
CA ARG A 265 11.83 10.00 2.02
C ARG A 265 13.26 9.50 2.09
N GLU A 266 13.56 8.57 3.00
CA GLU A 266 14.94 8.14 3.18
C GLU A 266 15.39 7.23 2.05
N GLU A 267 14.48 6.41 1.52
CA GLU A 267 14.68 5.50 0.42
C GLU A 267 14.75 6.16 -0.97
N SER A 268 14.36 7.44 -1.06
CA SER A 268 14.35 8.26 -2.30
C SER A 268 14.78 9.71 -1.99
N TYR A 269 15.80 9.87 -1.13
CA TYR A 269 16.14 11.16 -0.52
C TYR A 269 16.59 12.19 -1.55
N ALA A 270 17.49 11.81 -2.45
CA ALA A 270 18.01 12.69 -3.49
C ALA A 270 16.93 13.07 -4.50
N GLU A 271 16.02 12.15 -4.84
CA GLU A 271 14.86 12.38 -5.70
C GLU A 271 13.92 13.43 -5.08
N ASP A 272 13.55 13.24 -3.82
CA ASP A 272 12.64 14.15 -3.10
C ASP A 272 13.25 15.55 -2.97
N VAL A 273 14.53 15.65 -2.60
CA VAL A 273 15.26 16.93 -2.50
C VAL A 273 15.34 17.62 -3.86
N ALA A 274 15.54 16.88 -4.96
CA ALA A 274 15.55 17.45 -6.30
C ALA A 274 14.16 17.93 -6.71
N ALA A 275 13.11 17.14 -6.46
CA ALA A 275 11.73 17.46 -6.80
C ALA A 275 11.21 18.68 -6.03
N ALA A 276 11.60 18.83 -4.75
CA ALA A 276 11.22 19.97 -3.93
C ALA A 276 11.69 21.31 -4.51
N LYS A 277 12.84 21.34 -5.21
CA LYS A 277 13.35 22.55 -5.88
C LYS A 277 12.46 23.01 -7.04
N LEU A 278 11.62 22.12 -7.57
CA LEU A 278 10.67 22.41 -8.64
C LEU A 278 9.28 22.82 -8.10
N SER A 279 9.06 22.71 -6.78
CA SER A 279 7.81 23.08 -6.14
C SER A 279 7.82 24.53 -5.66
N LYS A 280 6.64 25.16 -5.68
CA LYS A 280 6.39 26.46 -5.04
C LYS A 280 5.86 26.32 -3.60
N GLN A 281 5.60 25.09 -3.15
CA GLN A 281 5.11 24.83 -1.80
C GLN A 281 6.24 24.99 -0.77
N PRO A 282 5.93 25.35 0.49
CA PRO A 282 6.88 25.18 1.59
C PRO A 282 7.44 23.74 1.60
N PRO A 283 8.76 23.52 1.76
CA PRO A 283 9.37 22.19 1.62
C PRO A 283 8.71 21.12 2.50
N ALA A 284 8.38 21.45 3.76
CA ALA A 284 7.70 20.54 4.67
C ALA A 284 6.33 20.07 4.14
N GLN A 285 5.54 20.98 3.54
CA GLN A 285 4.26 20.64 2.93
C GLN A 285 4.44 19.74 1.70
N PHE A 286 5.42 20.08 0.84
CA PHE A 286 5.74 19.29 -0.34
C PHE A 286 6.13 17.84 0.04
N TYR A 287 7.09 17.69 0.96
CA TYR A 287 7.55 16.38 1.42
C TYR A 287 6.44 15.57 2.10
N ARG A 288 5.56 16.23 2.87
CA ARG A 288 4.38 15.57 3.45
C ARG A 288 3.46 15.02 2.37
N ASN A 289 3.19 15.77 1.31
CA ASN A 289 2.36 15.32 0.18
C ASN A 289 3.01 14.17 -0.61
N ILE A 290 4.32 14.24 -0.83
CA ILE A 290 5.12 13.17 -1.44
C ILE A 290 5.02 11.88 -0.62
N ARG A 291 5.27 11.96 0.69
CA ARG A 291 5.17 10.81 1.59
C ARG A 291 3.76 10.26 1.71
N ALA A 292 2.75 11.13 1.72
CA ALA A 292 1.35 10.71 1.71
C ALA A 292 0.97 9.95 0.41
N ALA A 293 1.59 10.28 -0.74
CA ALA A 293 1.39 9.51 -1.97
C ALA A 293 2.08 8.13 -1.89
N ALA A 294 3.23 8.03 -1.24
CA ALA A 294 3.82 6.72 -0.93
C ALA A 294 2.92 5.92 0.04
N ALA A 295 2.28 6.59 1.01
CA ALA A 295 1.30 5.97 1.91
C ALA A 295 0.01 5.53 1.19
N SER A 296 -0.30 6.09 0.03
CA SER A 296 -1.42 5.65 -0.79
C SER A 296 -1.10 4.43 -1.64
N GLY A 297 0.17 4.05 -1.75
CA GLY A 297 0.67 3.07 -2.71
C GLY A 297 0.63 3.56 -4.17
N TRP A 298 0.39 4.86 -4.42
CA TRP A 298 0.31 5.43 -5.78
C TRP A 298 1.35 6.54 -5.95
N ASP A 299 2.60 6.26 -5.62
CA ASP A 299 3.76 7.14 -5.76
C ASP A 299 4.46 6.94 -7.12
N PHE A 300 4.30 7.79 -8.13
CA PHE A 300 3.38 8.93 -8.19
C PHE A 300 2.38 8.78 -9.33
N SER A 301 1.37 9.63 -9.28
CA SER A 301 0.25 9.69 -10.22
C SER A 301 -0.25 11.13 -10.32
N THR A 302 -0.69 11.53 -11.51
CA THR A 302 -1.45 12.77 -11.72
C THR A 302 -2.73 12.86 -10.90
N ARG A 303 -3.22 11.73 -10.38
CA ARG A 303 -4.27 11.66 -9.35
C ARG A 303 -4.07 12.67 -8.21
N TRP A 304 -2.82 12.86 -7.80
CA TRP A 304 -2.46 13.69 -6.64
C TRP A 304 -2.05 15.11 -6.99
N PHE A 305 -1.95 15.44 -8.28
CA PHE A 305 -1.36 16.70 -8.71
C PHE A 305 -2.40 17.82 -8.72
N GLY A 306 -1.92 19.04 -8.55
CA GLY A 306 -2.70 20.24 -8.74
C GLY A 306 -3.01 20.50 -10.22
N PRO A 307 -3.68 21.63 -10.52
CA PRO A 307 -4.09 21.98 -11.88
C PRO A 307 -2.95 22.05 -12.91
N ASP A 308 -1.70 22.29 -12.49
CA ASP A 308 -0.56 22.32 -13.41
C ASP A 308 -0.13 20.93 -13.91
N GLY A 309 -0.67 19.85 -13.32
CA GLY A 309 -0.41 18.47 -13.73
C GLY A 309 1.02 17.99 -13.52
N GLN A 310 1.82 18.68 -12.70
CA GLN A 310 3.22 18.34 -12.42
C GLN A 310 3.42 17.88 -10.97
N LEU A 311 4.49 17.12 -10.72
CA LEU A 311 4.82 16.65 -9.37
C LEU A 311 4.99 17.80 -8.35
N GLY A 312 5.48 18.96 -8.80
CA GLY A 312 5.66 20.14 -7.95
C GLY A 312 4.37 20.67 -7.30
N SER A 313 3.19 20.37 -7.86
CA SER A 313 1.89 20.76 -7.31
C SER A 313 1.18 19.65 -6.55
N ILE A 314 1.88 18.56 -6.22
CA ILE A 314 1.30 17.45 -5.46
C ILE A 314 0.61 17.93 -4.19
N GLN A 315 -0.63 17.49 -4.00
CA GLN A 315 -1.55 17.95 -2.95
C GLN A 315 -2.28 16.77 -2.29
N THR A 316 -1.62 15.62 -2.17
CA THR A 316 -2.19 14.35 -1.69
C THR A 316 -2.96 14.51 -0.37
N THR A 317 -2.42 15.30 0.57
CA THR A 317 -3.05 15.49 1.89
C THR A 317 -4.28 16.40 1.85
N ASP A 318 -4.59 17.08 0.75
CA ASP A 318 -5.83 17.85 0.62
C ASP A 318 -6.97 17.03 0.02
N LEU A 319 -6.69 15.78 -0.39
CA LEU A 319 -7.62 14.89 -1.04
C LEU A 319 -8.14 13.84 -0.06
N VAL A 320 -9.45 13.58 -0.14
CA VAL A 320 -10.15 12.44 0.45
C VAL A 320 -10.23 11.35 -0.63
N PRO A 321 -9.39 10.31 -0.56
CA PRO A 321 -9.29 9.30 -1.59
C PRO A 321 -10.48 8.33 -1.54
N VAL A 322 -11.10 8.07 -2.69
CA VAL A 322 -12.28 7.18 -2.72
C VAL A 322 -11.94 5.75 -2.32
N ASP A 323 -10.80 5.23 -2.77
CA ASP A 323 -10.29 3.89 -2.48
C ASP A 323 -10.06 3.65 -0.98
N LEU A 324 -9.34 4.57 -0.31
CA LEU A 324 -9.10 4.50 1.13
C LEU A 324 -10.42 4.39 1.91
N ASN A 325 -11.40 5.22 1.54
CA ASN A 325 -12.66 5.27 2.27
C ASN A 325 -13.54 4.03 1.98
N CYS A 326 -13.41 3.40 0.82
CA CYS A 326 -14.01 2.09 0.58
C CYS A 326 -13.38 0.98 1.44
N LEU A 327 -12.05 1.00 1.62
CA LEU A 327 -11.35 0.05 2.48
C LEU A 327 -11.74 0.22 3.95
N LEU A 328 -11.87 1.46 4.43
CA LEU A 328 -12.34 1.71 5.80
C LEU A 328 -13.81 1.35 6.01
N TYR A 329 -14.65 1.50 4.98
CA TYR A 329 -16.02 0.98 5.01
C TYR A 329 -16.02 -0.55 5.18
N TYR A 330 -15.12 -1.26 4.49
CA TYR A 330 -14.98 -2.70 4.66
C TYR A 330 -14.51 -3.05 6.07
N LEU A 331 -13.49 -2.38 6.60
CA LEU A 331 -13.00 -2.57 7.96
C LEU A 331 -14.10 -2.36 9.02
N GLU A 332 -14.90 -1.30 8.90
CA GLU A 332 -16.02 -1.04 9.82
C GLU A 332 -17.06 -2.17 9.81
N ASN A 333 -17.38 -2.71 8.63
CA ASN A 333 -18.28 -3.86 8.52
C ASN A 333 -17.66 -5.14 9.08
N SER A 334 -16.36 -5.39 8.84
CA SER A 334 -15.65 -6.53 9.41
C SER A 334 -15.67 -6.50 10.94
N ILE A 335 -15.42 -5.33 11.54
CA ILE A 335 -15.52 -5.15 13.00
C ILE A 335 -16.95 -5.38 13.48
N ALA A 336 -17.97 -4.85 12.79
CA ALA A 336 -19.35 -5.14 13.14
C ALA A 336 -19.66 -6.64 13.13
N THR A 337 -19.21 -7.38 12.11
CA THR A 337 -19.37 -8.84 12.04
C THR A 337 -18.71 -9.55 13.21
N THR A 338 -17.50 -9.14 13.64
CA THR A 338 -16.87 -9.73 14.83
C THR A 338 -17.70 -9.54 16.10
N TYR A 339 -18.29 -8.35 16.31
CA TYR A 339 -19.19 -8.12 17.44
C TYR A 339 -20.49 -8.92 17.36
N GLN A 340 -21.04 -9.13 16.16
CA GLN A 340 -22.20 -10.00 15.96
C GLN A 340 -21.90 -11.44 16.38
N LEU A 341 -20.76 -11.97 15.95
CA LEU A 341 -20.31 -13.33 16.30
C LEU A 341 -20.09 -13.51 17.82
N GLN A 342 -19.76 -12.44 18.55
CA GLN A 342 -19.67 -12.43 20.01
C GLN A 342 -21.02 -12.25 20.73
N GLY A 343 -22.12 -12.02 20.00
CA GLY A 343 -23.42 -11.68 20.59
C GLY A 343 -23.51 -10.23 21.12
N ASN A 344 -22.55 -9.35 20.79
CA ASN A 344 -22.56 -7.95 21.22
C ASN A 344 -23.30 -7.07 20.21
N ALA A 345 -24.64 -7.13 20.26
CA ALA A 345 -25.51 -6.41 19.33
C ALA A 345 -25.33 -4.87 19.36
N ALA A 346 -25.00 -4.31 20.52
CA ALA A 346 -24.81 -2.86 20.69
C ALA A 346 -23.60 -2.36 19.89
N GLN A 347 -22.44 -3.00 20.05
CA GLN A 347 -21.22 -2.62 19.31
C GLN A 347 -21.32 -2.96 17.82
N ALA A 348 -21.95 -4.09 17.48
CA ALA A 348 -22.25 -4.41 16.09
C ALA A 348 -23.06 -3.30 15.40
N THR A 349 -24.15 -2.84 16.03
CA THR A 349 -24.99 -1.76 15.51
C THR A 349 -24.24 -0.44 15.41
N ALA A 350 -23.38 -0.14 16.40
CA ALA A 350 -22.56 1.07 16.39
C ALA A 350 -21.59 1.09 15.18
N PHE A 351 -20.89 -0.01 14.91
CA PHE A 351 -19.99 -0.10 13.75
C PHE A 351 -20.73 -0.17 12.42
N GLN A 352 -21.89 -0.83 12.35
CA GLN A 352 -22.75 -0.76 11.16
C GLN A 352 -23.18 0.67 10.87
N THR A 353 -23.53 1.44 11.90
CA THR A 353 -23.90 2.86 11.74
C THR A 353 -22.72 3.68 11.20
N LYS A 354 -21.51 3.45 11.70
CA LYS A 354 -20.28 4.08 11.18
C LYS A 354 -20.07 3.75 9.69
N ALA A 355 -20.18 2.47 9.32
CA ALA A 355 -20.09 2.02 7.92
C ALA A 355 -21.16 2.67 7.03
N GLN A 356 -22.42 2.73 7.47
CA GLN A 356 -23.48 3.37 6.69
C GLN A 356 -23.26 4.87 6.52
N ASN A 357 -22.79 5.56 7.56
CA ASN A 357 -22.44 6.99 7.47
C ASN A 357 -21.29 7.21 6.48
N ARG A 358 -20.26 6.37 6.51
CA ARG A 358 -19.15 6.43 5.55
C ARG A 358 -19.61 6.17 4.12
N LYS A 359 -20.45 5.14 3.89
CA LYS A 359 -21.05 4.84 2.58
C LYS A 359 -21.82 6.05 2.04
N LYS A 360 -22.67 6.67 2.87
CA LYS A 360 -23.41 7.89 2.50
C LYS A 360 -22.46 9.04 2.13
N ALA A 361 -21.40 9.26 2.91
CA ALA A 361 -20.42 10.29 2.63
C ALA A 361 -19.64 10.02 1.32
N ILE A 362 -19.21 8.78 1.06
CA ILE A 362 -18.57 8.41 -0.22
C ILE A 362 -19.50 8.72 -1.40
N LEU A 363 -20.78 8.33 -1.31
CA LEU A 363 -21.76 8.60 -2.36
C LEU A 363 -22.00 10.11 -2.55
N ALA A 364 -22.00 10.90 -1.48
CA ALA A 364 -22.22 12.34 -1.55
C ALA A 364 -21.01 13.09 -2.13
N TYR A 365 -19.80 12.78 -1.65
CA TYR A 365 -18.61 13.59 -1.93
C TYR A 365 -17.77 13.05 -3.09
N CYS A 366 -17.73 11.74 -3.31
CA CYS A 366 -16.87 11.13 -4.33
C CYS A 366 -17.60 10.83 -5.65
N TRP A 367 -18.94 10.73 -5.69
CA TRP A 367 -19.65 10.52 -6.96
C TRP A 367 -19.78 11.81 -7.75
N ASP A 368 -19.17 11.86 -8.94
CA ASP A 368 -19.39 12.93 -9.90
C ASP A 368 -20.45 12.52 -10.94
N ALA A 369 -21.65 13.08 -10.79
CA ALA A 369 -22.77 12.80 -11.68
C ALA A 369 -22.59 13.35 -13.11
N LYS A 370 -21.72 14.34 -13.33
CA LYS A 370 -21.42 14.86 -14.68
C LYS A 370 -20.43 13.95 -15.38
N ALA A 371 -19.41 13.48 -14.66
CA ALA A 371 -18.42 12.54 -15.18
C ALA A 371 -18.92 11.09 -15.22
N ASN A 372 -20.03 10.78 -14.53
CA ASN A 372 -20.53 9.43 -14.33
C ASN A 372 -19.47 8.50 -13.72
N TRP A 373 -18.68 9.02 -12.78
CA TRP A 373 -17.51 8.36 -12.22
C TRP A 373 -17.32 8.73 -10.74
N PHE A 374 -16.71 7.82 -9.97
CA PHE A 374 -16.24 8.17 -8.63
C PHE A 374 -14.82 8.74 -8.69
N VAL A 375 -14.62 9.86 -8.02
CA VAL A 375 -13.36 10.61 -7.97
C VAL A 375 -13.01 10.95 -6.53
N ASP A 376 -11.76 11.33 -6.30
CA ASP A 376 -11.35 11.85 -4.99
C ASP A 376 -11.98 13.22 -4.73
N TYR A 377 -12.17 13.58 -3.46
CA TYR A 377 -12.73 14.88 -3.08
C TYR A 377 -11.66 15.77 -2.42
N ASN A 378 -11.41 16.95 -2.98
CA ASN A 378 -10.55 17.94 -2.35
C ASN A 378 -11.34 18.72 -1.30
N PHE A 379 -11.09 18.47 -0.01
CA PHE A 379 -11.88 19.07 1.07
C PHE A 379 -11.51 20.53 1.35
N ARG A 380 -10.30 20.96 0.97
CA ARG A 380 -9.86 22.36 1.08
C ARG A 380 -10.56 23.24 0.06
N LEU A 381 -10.54 22.80 -1.19
CA LEU A 381 -11.17 23.47 -2.33
C LEU A 381 -12.67 23.18 -2.45
N ARG A 382 -13.17 22.24 -1.62
CA ARG A 382 -14.57 21.78 -1.57
C ARG A 382 -15.09 21.31 -2.93
N GLN A 383 -14.23 20.65 -3.69
CA GLN A 383 -14.52 20.24 -5.06
C GLN A 383 -14.09 18.80 -5.31
N ARG A 384 -14.82 18.14 -6.20
CA ARG A 384 -14.44 16.84 -6.74
C ARG A 384 -13.23 17.00 -7.66
N SER A 385 -12.31 16.05 -7.60
CA SER A 385 -11.17 16.00 -8.52
C SER A 385 -11.67 15.80 -9.95
N SER A 386 -11.02 16.46 -10.91
CA SER A 386 -11.26 16.23 -12.33
C SER A 386 -10.55 14.98 -12.87
N GLN A 387 -9.71 14.33 -12.06
CA GLN A 387 -8.93 13.16 -12.48
C GLN A 387 -9.77 11.89 -12.41
N LEU A 388 -9.98 11.25 -13.57
CA LEU A 388 -10.60 9.93 -13.63
C LEU A 388 -9.51 8.86 -13.55
N THR A 389 -9.57 8.04 -12.50
CA THR A 389 -8.62 6.96 -12.22
C THR A 389 -9.34 5.66 -11.89
N LEU A 390 -8.64 4.53 -11.92
CA LEU A 390 -9.20 3.24 -11.51
C LEU A 390 -9.57 3.15 -10.03
N ALA A 391 -9.13 4.08 -9.17
CA ALA A 391 -9.62 4.15 -7.80
C ALA A 391 -11.15 4.36 -7.75
N GLY A 392 -11.74 5.00 -8.79
CA GLY A 392 -13.18 5.17 -8.95
C GLY A 392 -13.99 3.87 -9.08
N ILE A 393 -13.32 2.72 -9.18
CA ILE A 393 -13.96 1.40 -9.24
C ILE A 393 -14.01 0.69 -7.89
N PHE A 394 -13.28 1.16 -6.88
CA PHE A 394 -13.36 0.59 -5.52
C PHE A 394 -14.81 0.57 -4.98
N PRO A 395 -15.68 1.57 -5.24
CA PRO A 395 -17.09 1.47 -4.86
C PRO A 395 -17.86 0.29 -5.46
N LEU A 396 -17.43 -0.28 -6.59
CA LEU A 396 -17.96 -1.55 -7.10
C LEU A 396 -17.47 -2.72 -6.27
N GLU A 397 -16.17 -2.84 -6.03
CA GLU A 397 -15.62 -3.96 -5.26
C GLU A 397 -16.28 -4.07 -3.88
N PHE A 398 -16.49 -2.94 -3.22
CA PHE A 398 -16.98 -2.89 -1.85
C PHE A 398 -18.51 -2.76 -1.73
N GLY A 399 -19.27 -2.88 -2.82
CA GLY A 399 -20.74 -2.86 -2.77
C GLY A 399 -21.33 -1.51 -2.35
N ILE A 400 -20.63 -0.42 -2.63
CA ILE A 400 -21.04 0.95 -2.26
C ILE A 400 -21.87 1.59 -3.36
N ALA A 401 -21.48 1.41 -4.62
CA ALA A 401 -22.19 1.98 -5.76
C ALA A 401 -23.66 1.51 -5.84
N THR A 402 -24.54 2.36 -6.36
CA THR A 402 -25.90 1.94 -6.70
C THR A 402 -25.91 1.14 -8.03
N PRO A 403 -26.91 0.29 -8.28
CA PRO A 403 -26.99 -0.43 -9.56
C PRO A 403 -26.94 0.47 -10.82
N PRO A 404 -27.60 1.66 -10.85
CA PRO A 404 -27.44 2.59 -11.98
C PRO A 404 -26.01 3.13 -12.13
N GLN A 405 -25.36 3.51 -11.02
CA GLN A 405 -23.96 3.93 -11.04
C GLN A 405 -23.05 2.82 -11.55
N ALA A 406 -23.32 1.56 -11.18
CA ALA A 406 -22.50 0.43 -11.62
C ALA A 406 -22.56 0.21 -13.14
N LYS A 407 -23.73 0.39 -13.77
CA LYS A 407 -23.86 0.36 -15.23
C LYS A 407 -23.05 1.47 -15.89
N LEU A 408 -23.09 2.68 -15.33
CA LEU A 408 -22.32 3.83 -15.81
C LEU A 408 -20.80 3.61 -15.67
N LEU A 409 -20.35 3.07 -14.53
CA LEU A 409 -18.94 2.74 -14.30
C LEU A 409 -18.45 1.65 -15.26
N ALA A 410 -19.26 0.61 -15.53
CA ALA A 410 -18.91 -0.41 -16.51
C ALA A 410 -18.74 0.17 -17.92
N ALA A 411 -19.67 1.04 -18.36
CA ALA A 411 -19.54 1.75 -19.63
C ALA A 411 -18.31 2.67 -19.66
N GLY A 412 -18.06 3.40 -18.57
CA GLY A 412 -16.90 4.28 -18.42
C GLY A 412 -15.57 3.52 -18.44
N LEU A 413 -15.49 2.34 -17.83
CA LEU A 413 -14.34 1.44 -17.90
C LEU A 413 -14.04 1.04 -19.35
N GLN A 414 -15.07 0.54 -20.04
CA GLN A 414 -14.94 0.09 -21.42
C GLN A 414 -14.53 1.23 -22.37
N GLN A 415 -15.05 2.44 -22.16
CA GLN A 415 -14.77 3.59 -23.02
C GLN A 415 -13.40 4.23 -22.75
N ASN A 416 -13.01 4.35 -21.47
CA ASN A 416 -11.92 5.26 -21.10
C ASN A 416 -10.66 4.55 -20.57
N PHE A 417 -10.77 3.32 -20.10
CA PHE A 417 -9.68 2.63 -19.40
C PHE A 417 -9.29 1.30 -20.03
N LEU A 418 -10.24 0.61 -20.69
CA LEU A 418 -9.99 -0.68 -21.32
C LEU A 418 -9.10 -0.54 -22.56
N GLN A 419 -7.95 -1.18 -22.50
CA GLN A 419 -6.90 -1.23 -23.53
C GLN A 419 -6.63 -2.69 -23.94
N PRO A 420 -5.85 -2.95 -25.01
CA PRO A 420 -5.56 -4.32 -25.46
C PRO A 420 -4.99 -5.24 -24.37
N GLY A 421 -4.20 -4.70 -23.43
CA GLY A 421 -3.56 -5.46 -22.36
C GLY A 421 -4.29 -5.50 -21.01
N GLY A 422 -5.44 -4.84 -20.87
CA GLY A 422 -6.15 -4.68 -19.59
C GLY A 422 -6.62 -3.25 -19.36
N LEU A 423 -6.72 -2.80 -18.11
CA LEU A 423 -7.14 -1.45 -17.75
C LEU A 423 -5.95 -0.55 -17.44
N ALA A 424 -5.84 0.59 -18.13
CA ALA A 424 -4.86 1.63 -17.79
C ALA A 424 -5.21 2.28 -16.44
N THR A 425 -4.21 2.65 -15.64
CA THR A 425 -4.41 3.20 -14.29
C THR A 425 -5.16 4.53 -14.27
N THR A 426 -4.79 5.42 -15.19
CA THR A 426 -5.44 6.72 -15.43
C THR A 426 -5.58 6.96 -16.93
N ARG A 427 -6.12 8.12 -17.32
CA ARG A 427 -6.15 8.58 -18.72
C ARG A 427 -4.95 9.43 -19.10
N SER A 428 -4.10 9.78 -18.13
CA SER A 428 -2.99 10.73 -18.31
C SER A 428 -1.71 10.01 -18.68
N ARG A 429 -0.93 10.55 -19.63
CA ARG A 429 0.40 10.05 -20.01
C ARG A 429 1.48 10.96 -19.45
N SER A 430 1.59 10.99 -18.13
CA SER A 430 2.43 11.95 -17.40
C SER A 430 3.91 11.54 -17.31
N GLY A 431 4.24 10.28 -17.64
CA GLY A 431 5.55 9.68 -17.33
C GLY A 431 5.67 9.19 -15.88
N GLN A 432 4.68 9.42 -15.04
CA GLN A 432 4.60 8.82 -13.70
C GLN A 432 4.16 7.35 -13.79
N GLN A 433 4.55 6.55 -12.81
CA GLN A 433 4.33 5.11 -12.88
C GLN A 433 2.87 4.67 -12.65
N TRP A 434 2.11 5.40 -11.84
CA TRP A 434 0.69 5.16 -11.57
C TRP A 434 -0.21 6.00 -12.50
N ASP A 435 0.13 6.03 -13.78
CA ASP A 435 -0.58 6.71 -14.86
C ASP A 435 -0.52 5.87 -16.15
N ALA A 436 -1.32 6.23 -17.17
CA ALA A 436 -1.19 5.60 -18.47
C ALA A 436 0.23 5.78 -19.05
N PRO A 437 0.76 4.78 -19.78
CA PRO A 437 0.08 3.58 -20.26
C PRO A 437 0.15 2.39 -19.30
N ASN A 438 0.60 2.59 -18.07
CA ASN A 438 0.82 1.50 -17.13
C ASN A 438 -0.50 0.97 -16.55
N ALA A 439 -0.47 -0.31 -16.22
CA ALA A 439 -1.48 -1.02 -15.47
C ALA A 439 -0.84 -1.89 -14.39
N TRP A 440 -1.60 -2.10 -13.33
CA TRP A 440 -1.14 -2.74 -12.11
C TRP A 440 -2.13 -3.83 -11.70
N ALA A 441 -1.60 -5.02 -11.37
CA ALA A 441 -2.38 -6.20 -11.01
C ALA A 441 -3.49 -5.93 -9.97
N PRO A 442 -3.23 -5.21 -8.85
CA PRO A 442 -4.27 -4.85 -7.88
C PRO A 442 -5.50 -4.19 -8.50
N LEU A 443 -5.29 -3.24 -9.42
CA LEU A 443 -6.37 -2.45 -10.01
C LEU A 443 -7.17 -3.26 -11.02
N GLN A 444 -6.52 -4.23 -11.69
CA GLN A 444 -7.22 -5.19 -12.54
C GLN A 444 -8.16 -6.05 -11.69
N TYR A 445 -7.64 -6.62 -10.60
CA TYR A 445 -8.40 -7.46 -9.68
C TYR A 445 -9.62 -6.71 -9.11
N MET A 446 -9.41 -5.50 -8.58
CA MET A 446 -10.50 -4.70 -8.02
C MET A 446 -11.60 -4.38 -9.03
N ALA A 447 -11.22 -4.12 -10.29
CA ALA A 447 -12.20 -3.85 -11.33
C ALA A 447 -12.96 -5.10 -11.76
N ILE A 448 -12.26 -6.23 -11.95
CA ILE A 448 -12.87 -7.51 -12.34
C ILE A 448 -13.85 -7.97 -11.27
N SER A 449 -13.40 -8.05 -10.01
CA SER A 449 -14.24 -8.49 -8.89
C SER A 449 -15.42 -7.54 -8.63
N GLY A 450 -15.19 -6.23 -8.72
CA GLY A 450 -16.27 -5.24 -8.62
C GLY A 450 -17.31 -5.34 -9.74
N LEU A 451 -16.89 -5.58 -10.98
CA LEU A 451 -17.81 -5.80 -12.10
C LEU A 451 -18.65 -7.07 -11.91
N GLU A 452 -18.04 -8.16 -11.44
CA GLU A 452 -18.76 -9.40 -11.13
C GLU A 452 -19.81 -9.20 -10.03
N ARG A 453 -19.46 -8.49 -8.96
CA ARG A 453 -20.40 -8.17 -7.87
C ARG A 453 -21.67 -7.48 -8.38
N TYR A 454 -21.55 -6.66 -9.43
CA TYR A 454 -22.65 -5.91 -10.01
C TYR A 454 -23.23 -6.53 -11.29
N GLY A 455 -22.97 -7.81 -11.55
CA GLY A 455 -23.57 -8.54 -12.66
C GLY A 455 -23.10 -8.07 -14.04
N GLN A 456 -21.82 -7.69 -14.16
CA GLN A 456 -21.16 -7.31 -15.41
C GLN A 456 -20.10 -8.35 -15.86
N PRO A 457 -20.42 -9.66 -15.94
CA PRO A 457 -19.42 -10.71 -16.11
C PRO A 457 -18.71 -10.67 -17.48
N THR A 458 -19.36 -10.17 -18.53
CA THR A 458 -18.77 -10.11 -19.87
C THR A 458 -17.59 -9.14 -19.94
N LEU A 459 -17.75 -7.95 -19.35
CA LEU A 459 -16.66 -6.98 -19.28
C LEU A 459 -15.55 -7.47 -18.33
N ALA A 460 -15.92 -8.07 -17.19
CA ALA A 460 -14.98 -8.67 -16.26
C ALA A 460 -14.10 -9.75 -16.94
N ARG A 461 -14.72 -10.67 -17.68
CA ARG A 461 -14.03 -11.68 -18.50
C ARG A 461 -13.11 -11.06 -19.54
N THR A 462 -13.56 -10.02 -20.24
CA THR A 462 -12.75 -9.33 -21.26
C THR A 462 -11.48 -8.75 -20.66
N ILE A 463 -11.59 -8.08 -19.51
CA ILE A 463 -10.43 -7.51 -18.79
C ILE A 463 -9.51 -8.63 -18.32
N ALA A 464 -10.05 -9.68 -17.69
CA ALA A 464 -9.29 -10.80 -17.18
C ALA A 464 -8.50 -11.52 -18.29
N THR A 465 -9.15 -11.84 -19.41
CA THR A 465 -8.50 -12.50 -20.55
C THR A 465 -7.36 -11.64 -21.10
N ARG A 466 -7.58 -10.34 -21.34
CA ARG A 466 -6.53 -9.43 -21.85
C ARG A 466 -5.33 -9.34 -20.91
N TRP A 467 -5.58 -9.25 -19.61
CA TRP A 467 -4.52 -9.23 -18.60
C TRP A 467 -3.75 -10.54 -18.57
N ILE A 468 -4.43 -11.68 -18.57
CA ILE A 468 -3.80 -13.00 -18.57
C ILE A 468 -2.93 -13.19 -19.81
N GLU A 469 -3.43 -12.82 -21.00
CA GLU A 469 -2.67 -12.95 -22.25
C GLU A 469 -1.42 -12.06 -22.27
N LEU A 470 -1.52 -10.81 -21.83
CA LEU A 470 -0.37 -9.92 -21.72
C LEU A 470 0.72 -10.50 -20.79
N ASN A 471 0.34 -10.97 -19.61
CA ASN A 471 1.28 -11.54 -18.65
C ASN A 471 1.95 -12.80 -19.20
N ARG A 472 1.17 -13.68 -19.86
CA ARG A 472 1.71 -14.87 -20.52
C ARG A 472 2.72 -14.50 -21.59
N ASP A 473 2.38 -13.57 -22.48
CA ASP A 473 3.24 -13.21 -23.60
C ASP A 473 4.56 -12.59 -23.11
N VAL A 474 4.51 -11.74 -22.09
CA VAL A 474 5.72 -11.21 -21.43
C VAL A 474 6.53 -12.34 -20.78
N PHE A 475 5.89 -13.24 -20.05
CA PHE A 475 6.58 -14.39 -19.44
C PHE A 475 7.25 -15.27 -20.50
N GLN A 476 6.60 -15.56 -21.62
CA GLN A 476 7.19 -16.34 -22.72
C GLN A 476 8.41 -15.65 -23.33
N GLN A 477 8.40 -14.32 -23.41
CA GLN A 477 9.50 -13.55 -23.99
C GLN A 477 10.68 -13.36 -23.04
N THR A 478 10.42 -13.20 -21.74
CA THR A 478 11.44 -12.76 -20.76
C THR A 478 11.73 -13.77 -19.67
N GLY A 479 10.90 -14.80 -19.52
CA GLY A 479 10.91 -15.75 -18.41
C GLY A 479 10.58 -15.10 -17.06
N LYS A 480 9.92 -13.94 -17.02
CA LYS A 480 9.69 -13.17 -15.79
C LYS A 480 8.31 -12.52 -15.81
N LEU A 481 7.75 -12.34 -14.62
CA LEU A 481 6.60 -11.47 -14.38
C LEU A 481 7.07 -10.14 -13.77
N MET A 482 6.37 -9.08 -14.12
CA MET A 482 6.77 -7.71 -13.83
C MET A 482 5.88 -7.08 -12.74
N GLU A 483 6.40 -6.04 -12.10
CA GLU A 483 5.64 -5.17 -11.18
C GLU A 483 4.39 -4.56 -11.84
N LYS A 484 4.53 -4.08 -13.08
CA LYS A 484 3.51 -3.35 -13.85
C LYS A 484 3.71 -3.55 -15.36
N TYR A 485 2.67 -3.28 -16.15
CA TYR A 485 2.63 -3.58 -17.59
C TYR A 485 2.12 -2.39 -18.41
N ASN A 486 2.66 -2.21 -19.62
CA ASN A 486 2.08 -1.31 -20.62
C ASN A 486 0.90 -2.02 -21.27
N VAL A 487 -0.31 -1.51 -21.05
CA VAL A 487 -1.54 -2.14 -21.56
C VAL A 487 -2.04 -1.54 -22.86
N VAL A 488 -1.45 -0.41 -23.30
CA VAL A 488 -1.80 0.25 -24.55
C VAL A 488 -1.04 -0.39 -25.72
N ASP A 489 0.28 -0.51 -25.57
CA ASP A 489 1.14 -1.22 -26.51
C ASP A 489 1.79 -2.40 -25.78
N THR A 490 1.23 -3.59 -26.01
CA THR A 490 1.57 -4.84 -25.32
C THR A 490 2.95 -5.38 -25.69
N LYS A 491 3.63 -4.77 -26.68
CA LYS A 491 5.00 -5.13 -27.07
C LYS A 491 6.05 -4.32 -26.32
N LEU A 492 5.65 -3.23 -25.66
CA LEU A 492 6.57 -2.35 -24.94
C LEU A 492 6.62 -2.69 -23.46
N LYS A 493 7.80 -2.51 -22.87
CA LYS A 493 7.95 -2.58 -21.41
C LYS A 493 7.23 -1.40 -20.76
N ALA A 494 6.65 -1.64 -19.59
CA ALA A 494 6.22 -0.56 -18.72
C ALA A 494 7.42 0.24 -18.19
N GLY A 495 7.19 1.50 -17.83
CA GLY A 495 8.24 2.38 -17.33
C GLY A 495 7.69 3.53 -16.48
N GLY A 496 8.47 4.59 -16.32
CA GLY A 496 8.08 5.77 -15.53
C GLY A 496 8.27 5.60 -14.02
N GLY A 497 8.15 6.72 -13.31
CA GLY A 497 8.46 6.79 -11.87
C GLY A 497 9.96 6.98 -11.60
N GLU A 498 10.35 6.75 -10.34
CA GLU A 498 11.70 7.09 -9.83
C GLU A 498 12.69 5.92 -9.82
N TYR A 499 12.25 4.70 -10.16
CA TYR A 499 13.10 3.51 -10.19
C TYR A 499 12.79 2.59 -11.41
N PRO A 500 13.75 1.74 -11.83
CA PRO A 500 13.55 0.81 -12.95
C PRO A 500 12.45 -0.23 -12.67
N LEU A 501 11.85 -0.79 -13.72
CA LEU A 501 10.87 -1.89 -13.59
C LEU A 501 11.43 -3.06 -12.76
N GLN A 502 10.63 -3.60 -11.84
CA GLN A 502 11.03 -4.70 -10.95
C GLN A 502 10.49 -6.06 -11.43
N ASP A 503 11.32 -7.09 -11.21
CA ASP A 503 11.03 -8.49 -11.54
C ASP A 503 10.48 -9.23 -10.31
N GLY A 504 9.54 -10.14 -10.52
CA GLY A 504 8.96 -10.97 -9.47
C GLY A 504 7.58 -11.49 -9.87
N PHE A 505 6.46 -10.80 -9.62
CA PHE A 505 6.25 -9.80 -8.58
C PHE A 505 5.02 -10.24 -7.80
N GLY A 506 5.08 -10.26 -6.46
CA GLY A 506 4.11 -10.92 -5.57
C GLY A 506 2.63 -10.73 -5.96
N TRP A 507 2.18 -9.48 -6.13
CA TRP A 507 0.79 -9.20 -6.51
C TRP A 507 0.39 -9.65 -7.91
N THR A 508 1.35 -9.73 -8.84
CA THR A 508 1.13 -10.00 -10.27
C THR A 508 0.93 -11.49 -10.36
N ASN A 509 1.81 -12.23 -9.69
CA ASN A 509 1.75 -13.67 -9.56
C ASN A 509 0.42 -14.06 -8.89
N GLY A 510 0.03 -13.36 -7.82
CA GLY A 510 -1.16 -13.70 -7.05
C GLY A 510 -2.45 -13.45 -7.80
N VAL A 511 -2.59 -12.26 -8.40
CA VAL A 511 -3.75 -11.91 -9.23
C VAL A 511 -3.81 -12.78 -10.48
N LEU A 512 -2.68 -13.00 -11.16
CA LEU A 512 -2.65 -13.80 -12.38
C LEU A 512 -3.08 -15.25 -12.12
N LEU A 513 -2.58 -15.87 -11.05
CA LEU A 513 -2.97 -17.23 -10.70
C LEU A 513 -4.47 -17.33 -10.38
N ASN A 514 -5.01 -16.38 -9.61
CA ASN A 514 -6.43 -16.31 -9.32
C ASN A 514 -7.28 -16.16 -10.59
N LEU A 515 -6.87 -15.27 -11.50
CA LEU A 515 -7.61 -15.06 -12.75
C LEU A 515 -7.52 -16.27 -13.71
N ILE A 516 -6.37 -16.93 -13.82
CA ILE A 516 -6.22 -18.15 -14.63
C ILE A 516 -7.17 -19.25 -14.13
N ASN A 517 -7.16 -19.53 -12.82
CA ASN A 517 -8.00 -20.57 -12.24
C ASN A 517 -9.50 -20.25 -12.38
N LYS A 518 -9.87 -18.98 -12.22
CA LYS A 518 -11.27 -18.53 -12.30
C LYS A 518 -11.83 -18.51 -13.72
N TYR A 519 -11.07 -17.99 -14.68
CA TYR A 519 -11.58 -17.73 -16.03
C TYR A 519 -11.28 -18.83 -17.04
N GLN A 520 -10.32 -19.70 -16.74
CA GLN A 520 -9.91 -20.86 -17.56
C GLN A 520 -9.84 -20.51 -19.05
N PRO A 521 -8.94 -19.62 -19.48
CA PRO A 521 -8.89 -19.21 -20.88
C PRO A 521 -8.51 -20.39 -21.78
N ASP A 522 -9.00 -20.41 -23.02
CA ASP A 522 -8.93 -21.55 -23.95
C ASP A 522 -7.51 -22.04 -24.32
N LYS A 523 -6.46 -21.30 -23.97
CA LYS A 523 -5.06 -21.68 -24.21
C LYS A 523 -4.52 -22.36 -22.95
N SER A 524 -3.89 -23.52 -23.09
CA SER A 524 -3.22 -24.22 -21.97
C SER A 524 -2.14 -23.34 -21.32
N PHE A 525 -2.18 -23.15 -19.99
CA PHE A 525 -1.28 -22.31 -19.18
C PHE A 525 -0.30 -23.10 -18.31
#